data_AF-A0A1F8EEF6-F1
#
_entry.id   AF-A0A1F8EEF6-F1
#
_cell.length_a   1.000
_cell.length_b   1.000
_cell.length_c   1.000
_cell.angle_alpha   90.00
_cell.angle_beta   90.00
_cell.angle_gamma   90.00
#
_symmetry.space_group_name_H-M   'P 1'
#
loop_
_entity.id
_entity.type
_entity.pdbx_description
1 polymer ?
#
loop_
_entity_poly.entity_id
_entity_poly.type
_entity_poly.pdbx_seq_one_letter_code
_entity_poly.pdbx_strand_id
1 'polypeptide(L)'
;MESNPFLERRNTVKRLIGTSVLMAVVLVGLAGCGDSSNEPKSVSEMKDFAYVSTEVYTQNRESVDDITTLNQWLRANPGKKVISFSGVLAYREGVSGYVVYFVSGNNSQQKFERINRSDRSSRKPELAVHGIRSLQAWRDAHQNARVVAISTVPSYSGGVREFTICYE
;
A
#
# COMPACT_ATOMS: atom_id res chain seq x y z
N MET A 1 -39.43 -63.55 32.01
CA MET A 1 -38.61 -62.67 32.87
C MET A 1 -39.11 -61.26 32.62
N GLU A 2 -40.20 -60.91 33.29
CA GLU A 2 -40.23 -60.21 34.58
C GLU A 2 -40.44 -58.70 34.36
N SER A 3 -41.70 -58.31 34.56
CA SER A 3 -42.20 -57.07 35.19
C SER A 3 -41.19 -56.40 36.15
N ASN A 4 -41.15 -55.08 36.38
CA ASN A 4 -42.24 -54.13 36.54
C ASN A 4 -41.71 -52.67 36.49
N PRO A 5 -42.59 -51.68 36.25
CA PRO A 5 -42.32 -50.24 36.26
C PRO A 5 -42.52 -49.66 37.68
N PHE A 6 -41.98 -48.47 37.96
CA PHE A 6 -42.49 -47.68 39.09
C PHE A 6 -42.28 -46.16 38.92
N LEU A 7 -43.44 -45.48 38.82
CA LEU A 7 -43.87 -44.15 39.28
C LEU A 7 -42.90 -42.96 39.18
N GLU A 8 -43.21 -41.89 38.44
CA GLU A 8 -44.29 -40.90 38.66
C GLU A 8 -44.11 -40.04 39.92
N ARG A 9 -43.82 -38.74 39.72
CA ARG A 9 -44.58 -37.63 40.34
C ARG A 9 -44.25 -36.27 39.72
N ARG A 10 -45.28 -35.66 39.13
CA ARG A 10 -45.41 -34.22 38.87
C ARG A 10 -45.56 -33.48 40.21
N ASN A 11 -45.06 -32.25 40.29
CA ASN A 11 -45.72 -31.19 41.05
C ASN A 11 -45.39 -29.80 40.46
N THR A 12 -46.46 -29.15 40.01
CA THR A 12 -46.61 -27.75 39.65
C THR A 12 -46.64 -26.89 40.94
N VAL A 13 -46.28 -25.59 40.88
CA VAL A 13 -47.09 -24.46 41.38
C VAL A 13 -46.32 -23.11 41.37
N LYS A 14 -46.85 -22.20 40.52
CA LYS A 14 -47.12 -20.75 40.66
C LYS A 14 -46.03 -19.70 40.98
N ARG A 15 -45.83 -18.83 39.97
CA ARG A 15 -45.94 -17.34 39.97
C ARG A 15 -45.74 -16.59 41.30
N LEU A 16 -44.90 -15.55 41.25
CA LEU A 16 -45.27 -14.23 41.75
C LEU A 16 -44.74 -13.11 40.82
N ILE A 17 -45.64 -12.18 40.52
CA ILE A 17 -45.46 -10.95 39.76
C ILE A 17 -45.01 -9.86 40.75
N GLY A 18 -44.09 -8.99 40.33
CA GLY A 18 -43.71 -7.80 41.10
C GLY A 18 -43.12 -6.72 40.19
N THR A 19 -43.97 -5.81 39.76
CA THR A 19 -43.68 -4.57 39.03
C THR A 19 -42.90 -3.56 39.87
N SER A 20 -41.91 -2.87 39.27
CA SER A 20 -41.90 -1.40 39.10
C SER A 20 -40.48 -0.83 38.90
N VAL A 21 -40.27 -0.32 37.69
CA VAL A 21 -39.50 0.85 37.23
C VAL A 21 -38.48 1.50 38.20
N LEU A 22 -37.22 1.51 37.79
CA LEU A 22 -36.35 2.69 37.96
C LEU A 22 -35.48 2.87 36.69
N MET A 23 -35.62 4.02 36.04
CA MET A 23 -34.72 4.52 35.00
C MET A 23 -33.33 4.79 35.60
N ALA A 24 -32.28 4.34 34.94
CA ALA A 24 -30.98 5.01 34.93
C ALA A 24 -30.25 4.68 33.62
N VAL A 25 -30.00 5.73 32.85
CA VAL A 25 -29.21 5.74 31.62
C VAL A 25 -27.74 5.55 31.96
N VAL A 26 -27.06 4.58 31.34
CA VAL A 26 -25.64 4.73 30.98
C VAL A 26 -25.47 4.29 29.52
N LEU A 27 -24.96 5.25 28.77
CA LEU A 27 -24.62 5.26 27.36
C LEU A 27 -23.28 4.56 27.10
N VAL A 28 -23.17 4.05 25.87
CA VAL A 28 -21.95 3.93 25.05
C VAL A 28 -21.00 2.79 25.36
N GLY A 29 -20.94 1.88 24.38
CA GLY A 29 -19.84 0.97 24.13
C GLY A 29 -20.13 0.04 22.97
N LEU A 30 -20.90 0.48 21.96
CA LEU A 30 -20.95 -0.26 20.70
C LEU A 30 -19.53 -0.29 20.17
N ALA A 31 -19.02 -1.51 20.04
CA ALA A 31 -17.76 -1.81 19.42
C ALA A 31 -17.62 -0.96 18.16
N GLY A 32 -16.74 0.04 18.24
CA GLY A 32 -16.15 0.58 17.05
C GLY A 32 -15.44 -0.59 16.40
N CYS A 33 -16.03 -1.13 15.33
CA CYS A 33 -15.23 -1.65 14.23
C CYS A 33 -14.35 -0.48 13.83
N GLY A 34 -13.17 -0.38 14.47
CA GLY A 34 -12.15 0.54 14.03
C GLY A 34 -11.90 0.15 12.58
N ASP A 35 -12.26 1.07 11.68
CA ASP A 35 -11.71 1.09 10.34
C ASP A 35 -10.21 0.99 10.49
N SER A 36 -9.73 -0.24 10.43
CA SER A 36 -8.34 -0.56 10.24
C SER A 36 -8.13 -0.27 8.77
N SER A 37 -8.07 1.01 8.42
CA SER A 37 -7.66 1.41 7.10
C SER A 37 -6.25 0.84 6.93
N ASN A 38 -6.17 -0.27 6.21
CA ASN A 38 -4.91 -0.80 5.67
C ASN A 38 -4.36 0.14 4.58
N GLU A 39 -4.79 1.40 4.55
CA GLU A 39 -4.17 2.42 3.72
C GLU A 39 -2.73 2.59 4.21
N PRO A 40 -1.75 2.49 3.30
CA PRO A 40 -0.38 2.77 3.66
C PRO A 40 -0.33 4.18 4.24
N LYS A 41 0.14 4.33 5.50
CA LYS A 41 0.21 5.61 6.22
C LYS A 41 0.96 6.71 5.46
N SER A 42 1.72 6.33 4.44
CA SER A 42 2.51 7.20 3.58
C SER A 42 1.78 7.61 2.29
N VAL A 43 0.45 7.47 2.18
CA VAL A 43 -0.28 7.79 0.95
C VAL A 43 -1.38 8.82 1.21
N SER A 44 -1.49 9.83 0.34
CA SER A 44 -2.60 10.78 0.29
C SER A 44 -3.28 10.67 -1.07
N GLU A 45 -4.60 10.42 -1.10
CA GLU A 45 -5.32 10.16 -2.34
C GLU A 45 -6.43 11.17 -2.65
N MET A 46 -6.66 11.35 -3.94
CA MET A 46 -7.81 12.02 -4.55
C MET A 46 -8.47 11.04 -5.53
N LYS A 47 -9.57 11.47 -6.17
CA LYS A 47 -10.38 10.63 -7.08
C LYS A 47 -9.54 9.81 -8.07
N ASP A 48 -8.63 10.47 -8.78
CA ASP A 48 -7.85 9.88 -9.88
C ASP A 48 -6.33 9.95 -9.64
N PHE A 49 -5.92 10.44 -8.46
CA PHE A 49 -4.52 10.70 -8.12
C PHE A 49 -4.16 10.15 -6.75
N ALA A 50 -2.95 9.63 -6.62
CA ALA A 50 -2.35 9.29 -5.33
C ALA A 50 -0.99 9.96 -5.21
N TYR A 51 -0.71 10.57 -4.07
CA TYR A 51 0.63 10.90 -3.63
C TYR A 51 1.15 9.78 -2.74
N VAL A 52 2.12 9.02 -3.22
CA VAL A 52 2.81 7.96 -2.47
C VAL A 52 4.10 8.54 -1.91
N SER A 53 4.08 8.93 -0.64
CA SER A 53 5.24 9.41 0.12
C SER A 53 6.24 8.28 0.33
N THR A 54 7.51 8.63 0.23
CA THR A 54 8.64 7.71 0.44
C THR A 54 9.45 8.08 1.69
N GLU A 55 8.94 9.03 2.49
CA GLU A 55 9.49 9.49 3.79
C GLU A 55 11.02 9.57 3.83
N VAL A 56 11.61 10.34 2.92
CA VAL A 56 13.04 10.67 2.97
C VAL A 56 13.25 11.89 3.86
N TYR A 57 13.00 11.79 5.15
CA TYR A 57 13.42 12.81 6.13
C TYR A 57 13.74 12.20 7.48
N THR A 58 14.80 11.41 7.55
CA THR A 58 15.64 11.42 8.74
C THR A 58 17.09 11.61 8.32
N GLN A 59 17.85 12.37 9.12
CA GLN A 59 19.26 12.67 8.88
C GLN A 59 20.15 11.41 8.84
N ASN A 60 19.60 10.27 9.25
CA ASN A 60 20.11 8.95 8.98
C ASN A 60 19.54 8.51 7.64
N ARG A 61 20.38 8.51 6.61
CA ARG A 61 20.10 8.07 5.23
C ARG A 61 19.72 6.58 5.13
N GLU A 62 18.81 6.09 5.95
CA GLU A 62 18.21 4.79 5.77
C GLU A 62 17.29 4.90 4.56
N SER A 63 17.78 4.40 3.41
CA SER A 63 17.03 4.44 2.17
C SER A 63 15.80 3.57 2.34
N VAL A 64 14.63 4.19 2.54
CA VAL A 64 13.38 3.50 2.27
C VAL A 64 13.38 3.18 0.78
N ASP A 65 13.21 1.90 0.45
CA ASP A 65 13.10 1.45 -0.93
C ASP A 65 11.77 1.94 -1.51
N ASP A 66 11.79 3.15 -2.07
CA ASP A 66 10.63 3.83 -2.65
C ASP A 66 9.84 2.97 -3.65
N ILE A 67 10.54 2.13 -4.42
CA ILE A 67 9.95 1.12 -5.31
C ILE A 67 9.13 0.09 -4.54
N THR A 68 9.60 -0.35 -3.37
CA THR A 68 8.84 -1.26 -2.51
C THR A 68 7.56 -0.59 -2.04
N THR A 69 7.60 0.68 -1.62
CA THR A 69 6.40 1.43 -1.21
C THR A 69 5.40 1.58 -2.35
N LEU A 70 5.86 1.96 -3.55
CA LEU A 70 5.01 2.04 -4.75
C LEU A 70 4.33 0.70 -5.08
N ASN A 71 5.09 -0.40 -5.05
CA ASN A 71 4.56 -1.72 -5.32
C ASN A 71 3.60 -2.21 -4.23
N GLN A 72 3.84 -1.86 -2.96
CA GLN A 72 2.91 -2.15 -1.86
C GLN A 72 1.58 -1.39 -2.04
N TRP A 73 1.65 -0.10 -2.37
CA TRP A 73 0.45 0.69 -2.69
C TRP A 73 -0.33 0.08 -3.86
N LEU A 74 0.36 -0.33 -4.94
CA LEU A 74 -0.27 -0.93 -6.11
C LEU A 74 -1.01 -2.24 -5.74
N ARG A 75 -0.39 -3.11 -4.94
CA ARG A 75 -0.97 -4.37 -4.45
C ARG A 75 -2.17 -4.15 -3.54
N ALA A 76 -2.14 -3.11 -2.70
CA ALA A 76 -3.27 -2.75 -1.83
C ALA A 76 -4.47 -2.20 -2.64
N ASN A 77 -4.26 -1.82 -3.90
CA ASN A 77 -5.25 -1.16 -4.74
C ASN A 77 -5.51 -1.89 -6.08
N PRO A 78 -6.01 -3.14 -6.06
CA PRO A 78 -6.12 -3.98 -7.26
C PRO A 78 -7.00 -3.41 -8.39
N GLY A 79 -7.90 -2.48 -8.06
CA GLY A 79 -8.80 -1.79 -8.99
C GLY A 79 -8.27 -0.46 -9.54
N LYS A 80 -7.02 -0.07 -9.26
CA LYS A 80 -6.41 1.18 -9.73
C LYS A 80 -5.31 0.90 -10.74
N LYS A 81 -5.63 1.03 -12.03
CA LYS A 81 -4.67 0.88 -13.12
C LYS A 81 -3.88 2.17 -13.31
N VAL A 82 -2.57 2.12 -13.10
CA VAL A 82 -1.66 3.26 -13.30
C VAL A 82 -1.57 3.57 -14.79
N ILE A 83 -1.65 4.86 -15.12
CA ILE A 83 -1.50 5.37 -16.49
C ILE A 83 -0.25 6.23 -16.61
N SER A 84 0.05 7.03 -15.59
CA SER A 84 1.28 7.82 -15.53
C SER A 84 1.67 8.08 -14.08
N PHE A 85 2.92 8.47 -13.88
CA PHE A 85 3.41 8.89 -12.58
C PHE A 85 4.59 9.85 -12.74
N SER A 86 4.83 10.65 -11.71
CA SER A 86 5.96 11.57 -11.64
C SER A 86 6.60 11.55 -10.26
N GLY A 87 7.93 11.45 -10.22
CA GLY A 87 8.68 11.64 -8.98
C GLY A 87 8.64 13.09 -8.53
N VAL A 88 8.30 13.31 -7.26
CA VAL A 88 8.39 14.61 -6.58
C VAL A 88 9.78 14.73 -5.97
N LEU A 89 10.47 15.84 -6.22
CA LEU A 89 11.85 16.03 -5.78
C LEU A 89 11.92 16.38 -4.29
N ALA A 90 12.81 15.71 -3.58
CA ALA A 90 13.23 16.14 -2.24
C ALA A 90 14.30 17.25 -2.35
N TYR A 91 14.38 18.13 -1.36
CA TYR A 91 15.44 19.14 -1.29
C TYR A 91 16.80 18.43 -1.19
N ARG A 92 17.71 18.75 -2.11
CA ARG A 92 19.12 18.32 -2.19
C ARG A 92 19.45 16.89 -2.61
N GLU A 93 18.53 15.92 -2.70
CA GLU A 93 18.74 14.65 -3.42
C GLU A 93 17.54 13.70 -3.33
N GLY A 94 17.17 13.07 -4.45
CA GLY A 94 16.22 11.96 -4.48
C GLY A 94 14.74 12.35 -4.63
N VAL A 95 13.89 11.34 -4.54
CA VAL A 95 12.44 11.45 -4.69
C VAL A 95 11.83 11.47 -3.30
N SER A 96 11.02 12.48 -2.97
CA SER A 96 10.28 12.55 -1.70
C SER A 96 8.99 11.72 -1.75
N GLY A 97 8.47 11.50 -2.95
CA GLY A 97 7.34 10.64 -3.21
C GLY A 97 6.95 10.68 -4.67
N TYR A 98 5.84 10.05 -5.02
CA TYR A 98 5.35 9.98 -6.39
C TYR A 98 3.92 10.47 -6.47
N VAL A 99 3.63 11.33 -7.45
CA VAL A 99 2.26 11.57 -7.88
C VAL A 99 1.92 10.53 -8.94
N VAL A 100 0.93 9.70 -8.66
CA VAL A 100 0.46 8.63 -9.54
C VAL A 100 -0.91 9.01 -10.06
N TYR A 101 -1.08 9.00 -11.38
CA TYR A 101 -2.37 9.11 -12.05
C TYR A 101 -2.86 7.71 -12.41
N PHE A 102 -4.08 7.39 -11.99
CA PHE A 102 -4.68 6.08 -12.21
C PHE A 102 -6.13 6.20 -12.69
N VAL A 103 -6.61 5.12 -13.29
CA VAL A 103 -8.02 4.95 -13.67
C VAL A 103 -8.56 3.67 -13.03
N SER A 104 -9.88 3.52 -12.99
CA SER A 104 -10.50 2.25 -12.60
C SER A 104 -10.07 1.14 -13.57
N GLY A 105 -9.51 0.07 -13.04
CA GLY A 105 -9.05 -1.06 -13.83
C GLY A 105 -8.13 -2.01 -13.08
N ASN A 106 -7.99 -3.23 -13.59
CA ASN A 106 -7.12 -4.25 -13.03
C ASN A 106 -5.64 -3.87 -13.20
N ASN A 107 -4.87 -3.91 -12.10
CA ASN A 107 -3.43 -3.65 -12.09
C ASN A 107 -2.56 -4.85 -11.68
N SER A 108 -3.11 -6.06 -11.62
CA SER A 108 -2.43 -7.28 -11.13
C SER A 108 -1.12 -7.62 -11.84
N GLN A 109 -0.95 -7.17 -13.09
CA GLN A 109 0.28 -7.33 -13.86
C GLN A 109 1.24 -6.14 -13.70
N GLN A 110 0.73 -4.98 -13.27
CA GLN A 110 1.54 -3.78 -13.15
C GLN A 110 2.55 -3.90 -12.01
N LYS A 111 3.76 -3.41 -12.25
CA LYS A 111 4.87 -3.37 -11.30
C LYS A 111 5.69 -2.10 -11.51
N PHE A 112 6.29 -1.62 -10.43
CA PHE A 112 7.29 -0.57 -10.46
C PHE A 112 8.71 -1.13 -10.30
N GLU A 113 9.68 -0.55 -11.00
CA GLU A 113 11.09 -0.93 -10.92
C GLU A 113 12.01 0.29 -11.08
N ARG A 114 13.16 0.25 -10.41
CA ARG A 114 14.24 1.25 -10.54
C ARG A 114 15.36 0.68 -11.39
N ILE A 115 15.74 1.41 -12.42
CA ILE A 115 16.92 1.11 -13.25
C ILE A 115 18.09 1.97 -12.76
N ASN A 116 19.26 1.34 -12.70
CA ASN A 116 20.53 1.94 -12.27
C ASN A 116 20.48 2.48 -10.84
N ARG A 117 19.90 1.73 -9.89
CA ARG A 117 20.09 2.04 -8.47
C ARG A 117 21.58 1.99 -8.17
N SER A 118 22.21 3.15 -8.02
CA SER A 118 23.57 3.19 -7.51
C SER A 118 23.49 2.75 -6.06
N ASP A 119 23.99 1.54 -5.78
CA ASP A 119 24.18 1.15 -4.40
C ASP A 119 25.24 2.10 -3.84
N ARG A 120 24.80 3.11 -3.09
CA ARG A 120 25.67 4.10 -2.45
C ARG A 120 26.67 3.44 -1.49
N SER A 121 26.45 2.17 -1.10
CA SER A 121 27.41 1.38 -0.31
C SER A 121 28.48 0.73 -1.18
N SER A 122 28.21 0.52 -2.47
CA SER A 122 29.23 0.12 -3.43
C SER A 122 30.07 1.35 -3.79
N ARG A 123 31.34 1.37 -3.36
CA ARG A 123 32.33 2.42 -3.75
C ARG A 123 32.69 2.36 -5.24
N LYS A 124 31.89 1.70 -6.06
CA LYS A 124 32.09 1.64 -7.51
C LYS A 124 31.57 2.95 -8.08
N PRO A 125 32.31 3.58 -9.00
CA PRO A 125 31.86 4.82 -9.62
C PRO A 125 30.45 4.60 -10.19
N GLU A 126 29.55 5.56 -9.91
CA GLU A 126 28.24 5.63 -10.55
C GLU A 126 28.46 5.47 -12.05
N LEU A 127 28.04 4.33 -12.62
CA LEU A 127 27.92 4.22 -14.05
C LEU A 127 26.92 5.30 -14.43
N ALA A 128 27.42 6.37 -15.05
CA ALA A 128 26.58 7.43 -15.56
C ALA A 128 25.43 6.78 -16.32
N VAL A 129 24.20 7.09 -15.92
CA VAL A 129 23.04 6.54 -16.61
C VAL A 129 23.14 6.95 -18.06
N HIS A 130 23.33 5.95 -18.94
CA HIS A 130 23.49 6.18 -20.37
C HIS A 130 22.14 6.49 -21.04
N GLY A 131 21.27 7.21 -20.33
CA GLY A 131 19.93 7.60 -20.73
C GLY A 131 19.16 6.43 -21.35
N ILE A 132 18.87 6.58 -22.64
CA ILE A 132 18.13 5.60 -23.44
C ILE A 132 18.78 4.21 -23.49
N ARG A 133 20.11 4.07 -23.35
CA ARG A 133 20.76 2.74 -23.42
C ARG A 133 20.42 1.86 -22.23
N SER A 134 20.28 2.45 -21.04
CA SER A 134 19.86 1.69 -19.85
C SER A 134 18.40 1.25 -19.96
N LEU A 135 17.54 2.09 -20.54
CA LEU A 135 16.16 1.73 -20.85
C LEU A 135 16.10 0.62 -21.90
N GLN A 136 16.94 0.69 -22.94
CA GLN A 136 17.03 -0.36 -23.96
C GLN A 136 17.52 -1.68 -23.37
N ALA A 137 18.60 -1.68 -22.58
CA ALA A 137 19.11 -2.89 -21.94
C ALA A 137 18.06 -3.53 -21.00
N TRP A 138 17.32 -2.71 -20.25
CA TRP A 138 16.21 -3.20 -19.44
C TRP A 138 15.10 -3.79 -20.32
N ARG A 139 14.74 -3.13 -21.42
CA ARG A 139 13.73 -3.61 -22.38
C ARG A 139 14.12 -4.95 -22.99
N ASP A 140 15.38 -5.11 -23.37
CA ASP A 140 15.93 -6.33 -23.97
C ASP A 140 15.91 -7.50 -22.98
N ALA A 141 16.10 -7.23 -21.69
CA ALA A 141 15.98 -8.23 -20.62
C ALA A 141 14.52 -8.57 -20.25
N HIS A 142 13.56 -7.69 -20.57
CA HIS A 142 12.14 -7.83 -20.23
C HIS A 142 11.24 -7.89 -21.48
N GLN A 143 11.57 -8.77 -22.43
CA GLN A 143 10.96 -8.79 -23.77
C GLN A 143 9.42 -8.91 -23.79
N ASN A 144 8.82 -9.49 -22.75
CA ASN A 144 7.36 -9.65 -22.65
C ASN A 144 6.67 -8.54 -21.87
N ALA A 145 7.41 -7.63 -21.23
CA ALA A 145 6.81 -6.51 -20.52
C ALA A 145 6.20 -5.50 -21.50
N ARG A 146 5.16 -4.80 -21.11
CA ARG A 146 4.66 -3.59 -21.76
C ARG A 146 4.95 -2.42 -20.83
N VAL A 147 5.80 -1.49 -21.29
CA VAL A 147 6.06 -0.26 -20.55
C VAL A 147 4.79 0.59 -20.52
N VAL A 148 4.39 0.99 -19.32
CA VAL A 148 3.25 1.88 -19.07
C VAL A 148 3.74 3.32 -18.99
N ALA A 149 4.72 3.58 -18.13
CA ALA A 149 5.25 4.93 -17.92
C ALA A 149 6.69 4.88 -17.40
N ILE A 150 7.45 5.95 -17.65
CA ILE A 150 8.83 6.13 -17.18
C ILE A 150 8.92 7.50 -16.53
N SER A 151 9.57 7.58 -15.37
CA SER A 151 9.91 8.84 -14.69
C SER A 151 11.40 8.89 -14.39
N THR A 152 12.00 10.07 -14.57
CA THR A 152 13.42 10.31 -14.31
C THR A 152 13.65 10.79 -12.89
N VAL A 153 14.69 10.31 -12.25
CA VAL A 153 15.25 10.90 -11.03
C VAL A 153 16.42 11.79 -11.45
N PRO A 154 16.33 13.13 -11.29
CA PRO A 154 17.39 14.03 -11.74
C PRO A 154 18.64 13.91 -10.87
N SER A 155 19.79 14.14 -11.50
CA SER A 155 21.08 14.27 -10.81
C SER A 155 21.29 15.72 -10.34
N TYR A 156 21.98 15.89 -9.21
CA TYR A 156 22.42 17.21 -8.72
C TYR A 156 23.39 17.91 -9.68
N SER A 157 24.18 17.13 -10.43
CA SER A 157 25.14 17.65 -11.43
C SER A 157 24.51 17.98 -12.79
N GLY A 158 23.19 17.88 -12.91
CA GLY A 158 22.48 17.95 -14.19
C GLY A 158 22.34 16.57 -14.84
N GLY A 159 21.29 16.38 -15.64
CA GLY A 159 20.96 15.11 -16.28
C GLY A 159 20.15 14.15 -15.39
N VAL A 160 20.11 12.88 -15.79
CA VAL A 160 19.31 11.83 -15.13
C VAL A 160 20.23 10.91 -14.35
N ARG A 161 19.93 10.70 -13.06
CA ARG A 161 20.65 9.76 -12.19
C ARG A 161 20.06 8.36 -12.23
N GLU A 162 18.74 8.23 -12.34
CA GLU A 162 18.06 6.93 -12.32
C GLU A 162 16.72 7.01 -13.08
N PHE A 163 16.17 5.87 -13.48
CA PHE A 163 14.82 5.79 -14.02
C PHE A 163 13.93 4.93 -13.13
N THR A 164 12.71 5.40 -12.87
CA THR A 164 11.64 4.54 -12.36
C THR A 164 10.75 4.17 -13.54
N ILE A 165 10.38 2.90 -13.65
CA ILE A 165 9.47 2.39 -14.69
C ILE A 165 8.24 1.77 -14.02
N CYS A 166 7.07 2.01 -14.61
CA CYS A 166 5.88 1.19 -14.43
C CYS A 166 5.68 0.34 -15.70
N TYR A 167 5.50 -0.97 -15.54
CA TYR A 167 5.29 -1.91 -16.65
C TYR A 167 4.27 -2.98 -16.27
N GLU A 168 3.68 -3.66 -17.25
CA GLU A 168 2.84 -4.86 -17.09
C GLU A 168 3.35 -6.06 -17.91
#